data_AF-A0A2E8GX39-F1
#
_entry.id   AF-A0A2E8GX39-F1
#
_cell.length_a   1.000
_cell.length_b   1.000
_cell.length_c   1.000
_cell.angle_alpha   90.00
_cell.angle_beta   90.00
_cell.angle_gamma   90.00
#
_symmetry.space_group_name_H-M   'P 1'
#
loop_
_entity.id
_entity.type
_entity.pdbx_description
1 polymer ?
#
loop_
_entity_poly.entity_id
_entity_poly.type
_entity_poly.pdbx_seq_one_letter_code
_entity_poly.pdbx_strand_id
1 'polypeptide(L)'
;MKSISVQWTRNVELEEARTVLEGIAATFEAALRIAANEGFDLGRPEMRPFGTWHIPGVEAGSPYWSTRWYVTESMDPATGRIRGERFIDVIRDEPWQKMGAHYDVALIHFDLETDGEKMANAEGSNFALSATEGNLAAVISVARLRELTDDEDFGRALRRLAAHSVGHIIEAAQSGRPTVHVAFGDYHCSNLCVMRHAGTVPELLQLALEEDEAEVLF
;
A
#
# COMPACT_ATOMS: atom_id res chain seq x y z
N MET A 1 9.34 7.32 15.73
CA MET A 1 8.75 6.92 14.43
C MET A 1 7.57 7.83 14.08
N LYS A 2 7.29 8.04 12.78
CA LYS A 2 6.05 8.67 12.32
C LYS A 2 4.84 7.79 12.68
N SER A 3 3.68 8.38 12.92
CA SER A 3 2.42 7.62 12.97
C SER A 3 2.03 7.14 11.57
N ILE A 4 1.12 6.17 11.49
CA ILE A 4 0.52 5.71 10.24
C ILE A 4 -0.99 5.88 10.27
N SER A 5 -1.51 6.68 9.34
CA SER A 5 -2.93 6.90 9.10
C SER A 5 -3.41 5.88 8.06
N VAL A 6 -4.52 5.20 8.35
CA VAL A 6 -5.10 4.21 7.42
C VAL A 6 -6.54 4.57 7.13
N GLN A 7 -6.87 4.76 5.86
CA GLN A 7 -8.22 5.10 5.39
C GLN A 7 -8.67 4.12 4.30
N TRP A 8 -9.98 3.98 4.12
CA TRP A 8 -10.52 3.16 3.05
C TRP A 8 -11.83 3.68 2.48
N THR A 9 -12.05 3.38 1.21
CA THR A 9 -13.30 3.75 0.53
C THR A 9 -14.48 2.92 1.00
N ARG A 10 -15.71 3.43 0.83
CA ARG A 10 -16.94 2.81 1.36
C ARG A 10 -17.18 1.37 0.91
N ASN A 11 -16.75 1.02 -0.30
CA ASN A 11 -16.99 -0.31 -0.88
C ASN A 11 -15.79 -1.25 -0.67
N VAL A 12 -14.87 -0.90 0.23
CA VAL A 12 -13.92 -1.85 0.81
C VAL A 12 -14.60 -2.51 1.99
N GLU A 13 -14.64 -3.83 1.98
CA GLU A 13 -15.24 -4.64 3.02
C GLU A 13 -14.40 -4.60 4.30
N LEU A 14 -15.04 -4.82 5.45
CA LEU A 14 -14.35 -4.72 6.73
C LEU A 14 -13.23 -5.76 6.88
N GLU A 15 -13.43 -6.97 6.35
CA GLU A 15 -12.42 -8.03 6.36
C GLU A 15 -11.19 -7.69 5.50
N GLU A 16 -11.39 -6.99 4.37
CA GLU A 16 -10.29 -6.49 3.54
C GLU A 16 -9.46 -5.46 4.30
N ALA A 17 -10.14 -4.48 4.93
CA ALA A 17 -9.49 -3.47 5.75
C ALA A 17 -8.74 -4.10 6.94
N ARG A 18 -9.34 -5.09 7.61
CA ARG A 18 -8.70 -5.83 8.71
C ARG A 18 -7.44 -6.55 8.25
N THR A 19 -7.51 -7.24 7.11
CA THR A 19 -6.36 -7.94 6.52
C THR A 19 -5.20 -7.01 6.23
N VAL A 20 -5.48 -5.82 5.68
CA VAL A 20 -4.45 -4.79 5.45
C VAL A 20 -3.86 -4.27 6.76
N LEU A 21 -4.70 -3.95 7.76
CA LEU A 21 -4.22 -3.49 9.07
C LEU A 21 -3.31 -4.52 9.76
N GLU A 22 -3.68 -5.80 9.69
CA GLU A 22 -2.85 -6.92 10.18
C GLU A 22 -1.51 -6.99 9.44
N GLY A 23 -1.51 -6.87 8.10
CA GLY A 23 -0.29 -6.86 7.28
C GLY A 23 0.63 -5.68 7.60
N ILE A 24 0.07 -4.48 7.77
CA ILE A 24 0.80 -3.28 8.19
C ILE A 24 1.45 -3.52 9.57
N ALA A 25 0.67 -4.00 10.54
CA ALA A 25 1.14 -4.26 11.90
C ALA A 25 2.30 -5.28 11.91
N ALA A 26 2.14 -6.41 11.23
CA ALA A 26 3.16 -7.44 11.11
C ALA A 26 4.45 -6.91 10.48
N THR A 27 4.33 -6.07 9.44
CA THR A 27 5.49 -5.44 8.78
C THR A 27 6.29 -4.57 9.72
N PHE A 28 5.62 -3.72 10.51
CA PHE A 28 6.31 -2.90 11.51
C PHE A 28 6.91 -3.74 12.64
N GLU A 29 6.23 -4.80 13.08
CA GLU A 29 6.78 -5.71 14.10
C GLU A 29 8.05 -6.41 13.61
N ALA A 30 8.06 -6.87 12.35
CA ALA A 30 9.25 -7.42 11.73
C ALA A 30 10.39 -6.39 11.65
N ALA A 31 10.09 -5.16 11.22
CA ALA A 31 11.08 -4.07 11.14
C ALA A 31 11.66 -3.71 12.53
N LEU A 32 10.81 -3.63 13.56
CA LEU A 32 11.23 -3.38 14.95
C LEU A 32 12.12 -4.50 15.47
N ARG A 33 11.77 -5.77 15.20
CA ARG A 33 12.57 -6.94 15.59
C ARG A 33 13.95 -6.93 14.94
N ILE A 34 14.01 -6.64 13.63
CA ILE A 34 15.28 -6.53 12.89
C ILE A 34 16.14 -5.40 13.48
N ALA A 35 15.56 -4.22 13.69
CA ALA A 35 16.27 -3.09 14.26
C ALA A 35 16.82 -3.39 15.67
N ALA A 36 16.02 -4.02 16.53
CA ALA A 36 16.45 -4.39 17.88
C ALA A 36 17.62 -5.38 17.86
N ASN A 37 17.62 -6.35 16.94
CA ASN A 37 18.73 -7.29 16.75
C ASN A 37 20.03 -6.59 16.32
N GLU A 38 19.91 -5.48 15.60
CA GLU A 38 21.03 -4.62 15.18
C GLU A 38 21.37 -3.54 16.23
N GLY A 39 20.70 -3.54 17.39
CA GLY A 39 20.96 -2.61 18.49
C GLY A 39 20.32 -1.21 18.32
N PHE A 40 19.34 -1.07 17.43
CA PHE A 40 18.58 0.16 17.22
C PHE A 40 17.18 0.09 17.84
N ASP A 41 16.72 1.19 18.42
CA ASP A 41 15.33 1.36 18.84
C ASP A 41 14.62 2.34 17.89
N LEU A 42 13.78 1.81 17.00
CA LEU A 42 13.02 2.63 16.04
C LEU A 42 11.75 3.25 16.64
N GLY A 43 11.30 2.76 17.83
CA GLY A 43 10.00 3.09 18.42
C GLY A 43 8.81 2.57 17.63
N ARG A 44 7.75 2.09 18.31
CA ARG A 44 6.54 1.57 17.64
C ARG A 44 5.72 2.73 17.04
N PRO A 45 5.32 2.67 15.76
CA PRO A 45 4.46 3.70 15.18
C PRO A 45 3.05 3.57 15.75
N GLU A 46 2.41 4.70 16.00
CA GLU A 46 0.98 4.73 16.32
C GLU A 46 0.18 4.50 15.04
N MET A 47 -0.68 3.47 15.02
CA MET A 47 -1.58 3.18 13.89
C MET A 47 -2.95 3.81 14.14
N ARG A 48 -3.44 4.58 13.17
CA ARG A 48 -4.68 5.36 13.25
C ARG A 48 -5.64 4.95 12.13
N PRO A 49 -6.54 3.97 12.36
CA PRO A 49 -7.54 3.57 11.39
C PRO A 49 -8.69 4.59 11.36
N PHE A 50 -8.75 5.41 10.30
CA PHE A 50 -9.78 6.41 10.10
C PHE A 50 -11.01 5.88 9.33
N GLY A 51 -10.83 4.79 8.58
CA GLY A 51 -11.92 4.22 7.79
C GLY A 51 -12.40 5.13 6.66
N THR A 52 -13.72 5.24 6.51
CA THR A 52 -14.39 6.07 5.48
C THR A 52 -14.60 7.52 5.95
N TRP A 53 -13.60 8.07 6.64
CA TRP A 53 -13.73 9.31 7.39
C TRP A 53 -14.16 10.51 6.55
N HIS A 54 -14.74 11.47 7.26
CA HIS A 54 -15.01 12.82 6.78
C HIS A 54 -14.88 13.79 7.97
N ILE A 55 -14.61 15.06 7.70
CA ILE A 55 -14.53 16.09 8.74
C ILE A 55 -15.94 16.63 9.02
N PRO A 56 -16.50 16.43 10.22
CA PRO A 56 -17.82 16.94 10.54
C PRO A 56 -17.83 18.48 10.46
N GLY A 57 -18.86 19.03 9.82
CA GLY A 57 -19.04 20.48 9.70
C GLY A 57 -18.25 21.15 8.57
N VAL A 58 -17.44 20.42 7.81
CA VAL A 58 -16.83 20.90 6.56
C VAL A 58 -17.80 20.63 5.40
N GLU A 59 -17.95 21.60 4.49
CA GLU A 59 -18.83 21.48 3.33
C GLU A 59 -18.36 20.35 2.41
N ALA A 60 -19.30 19.51 1.97
CA ALA A 60 -18.99 18.42 1.04
C ALA A 60 -18.43 18.98 -0.28
N GLY A 61 -17.25 18.48 -0.67
CA GLY A 61 -16.51 18.96 -1.84
C GLY A 61 -15.35 19.91 -1.48
N SER A 62 -15.27 20.40 -0.25
CA SER A 62 -14.13 21.20 0.22
C SER A 62 -12.83 20.40 0.14
N PRO A 63 -11.66 21.02 -0.10
CA PRO A 63 -10.40 20.28 -0.13
C PRO A 63 -10.19 19.37 1.10
N TYR A 64 -9.79 18.13 0.84
CA TYR A 64 -9.43 17.13 1.87
C TYR A 64 -10.56 16.72 2.83
N TRP A 65 -11.83 17.04 2.53
CA TRP A 65 -12.91 16.87 3.50
C TRP A 65 -13.28 15.41 3.86
N SER A 66 -12.92 14.45 3.01
CA SER A 66 -13.23 13.03 3.20
C SER A 66 -12.40 12.15 2.26
N THR A 67 -12.34 10.84 2.53
CA THR A 67 -11.76 9.84 1.60
C THR A 67 -12.33 9.92 0.18
N ARG A 68 -13.63 10.27 0.05
CA ARG A 68 -14.29 10.44 -1.25
C ARG A 68 -13.67 11.57 -2.08
N TRP A 69 -13.21 12.63 -1.43
CA TRP A 69 -12.59 13.76 -2.12
C TRP A 69 -11.29 13.35 -2.80
N TYR A 70 -10.41 12.61 -2.09
CA TYR A 70 -9.16 12.07 -2.66
C TYR A 70 -9.41 11.23 -3.90
N VAL A 71 -10.38 10.32 -3.82
CA VAL A 71 -10.83 9.49 -4.94
C VAL A 71 -11.27 10.38 -6.11
N THR A 72 -12.07 11.41 -5.84
CA THR A 72 -12.61 12.29 -6.89
C THR A 72 -11.52 13.09 -7.58
N GLU A 73 -10.59 13.67 -6.82
CA GLU A 73 -9.47 14.48 -7.34
C GLU A 73 -8.41 13.66 -8.08
N SER A 74 -8.43 12.34 -7.90
CA SER A 74 -7.45 11.41 -8.48
C SER A 74 -8.05 10.51 -9.56
N MET A 75 -9.35 10.63 -9.83
CA MET A 75 -10.04 9.85 -10.85
C MET A 75 -9.70 10.36 -12.25
N ASP A 76 -9.29 9.47 -13.14
CA ASP A 76 -9.28 9.75 -14.57
C ASP A 76 -10.71 9.63 -15.13
N PRO A 77 -11.33 10.72 -15.61
CA PRO A 77 -12.68 10.67 -16.16
C PRO A 77 -12.79 9.83 -17.46
N ALA A 78 -11.69 9.58 -18.16
CA ALA A 78 -11.69 8.81 -19.40
C ALA A 78 -11.71 7.29 -19.14
N THR A 79 -10.99 6.82 -18.11
CA THR A 79 -10.84 5.40 -17.81
C THR A 79 -11.68 4.95 -16.61
N GLY A 80 -12.11 5.89 -15.75
CA GLY A 80 -12.76 5.57 -14.48
C GLY A 80 -11.81 4.92 -13.47
N ARG A 81 -10.50 5.04 -13.67
CA ARG A 81 -9.46 4.51 -12.78
C ARG A 81 -8.87 5.63 -11.92
N ILE A 82 -8.30 5.25 -10.79
CA ILE A 82 -7.53 6.18 -9.95
C ILE A 82 -6.10 6.26 -10.49
N ARG A 83 -5.61 7.48 -10.71
CA ARG A 83 -4.20 7.75 -10.97
C ARG A 83 -3.43 7.79 -9.65
N GLY A 84 -2.57 6.81 -9.42
CA GLY A 84 -1.85 6.62 -8.16
C GLY A 84 -1.00 7.82 -7.76
N GLU A 85 -0.21 8.35 -8.69
CA GLU A 85 0.65 9.52 -8.47
C GLU A 85 -0.17 10.75 -8.11
N ARG A 86 -1.32 10.94 -8.77
CA ARG A 86 -2.22 12.05 -8.46
C ARG A 86 -2.79 11.93 -7.05
N PHE A 87 -3.16 10.72 -6.62
CA PHE A 87 -3.65 10.47 -5.27
C PHE A 87 -2.58 10.78 -4.22
N ILE A 88 -1.34 10.37 -4.47
CA ILE A 88 -0.22 10.64 -3.58
C ILE A 88 0.12 12.14 -3.56
N ASP A 89 0.10 12.83 -4.70
CA ASP A 89 0.31 14.28 -4.78
C ASP A 89 -0.72 15.03 -3.91
N VAL A 90 -1.98 14.59 -3.97
CA VAL A 90 -3.04 15.15 -3.13
C VAL A 90 -2.71 14.96 -1.65
N ILE A 91 -2.27 13.77 -1.21
CA ILE A 91 -1.81 13.54 0.18
C ILE A 91 -0.63 14.46 0.53
N ARG A 92 0.36 14.57 -0.35
CA ARG A 92 1.56 15.41 -0.15
C ARG A 92 1.18 16.87 0.14
N ASP A 93 0.13 17.36 -0.51
CA ASP A 93 -0.29 18.75 -0.41
C ASP A 93 -1.19 19.07 0.79
N GLU A 94 -1.63 18.05 1.55
CA GLU A 94 -2.48 18.20 2.73
C GLU A 94 -1.91 19.15 3.79
N PRO A 95 -2.74 19.99 4.41
CA PRO A 95 -2.29 20.87 5.50
C PRO A 95 -1.71 20.11 6.70
N TRP A 96 -2.31 18.99 7.10
CA TRP A 96 -1.84 18.23 8.26
C TRP A 96 -0.55 17.46 7.99
N GLN A 97 -0.31 17.03 6.75
CA GLN A 97 0.98 16.43 6.39
C GLN A 97 2.13 17.45 6.52
N LYS A 98 1.86 18.73 6.24
CA LYS A 98 2.80 19.85 6.45
C LYS A 98 2.97 20.23 7.93
N MET A 99 1.93 20.04 8.76
CA MET A 99 1.98 20.35 10.20
C MET A 99 2.59 19.23 11.05
N GLY A 100 2.48 17.97 10.61
CA GLY A 100 3.03 16.83 11.32
C GLY A 100 3.16 15.63 10.40
N ALA A 101 4.35 15.42 9.86
CA ALA A 101 4.61 14.35 8.90
C ALA A 101 4.24 12.96 9.46
N HIS A 102 3.39 12.24 8.75
CA HIS A 102 3.02 10.86 9.02
C HIS A 102 3.10 10.01 7.75
N TYR A 103 2.88 8.72 7.90
CA TYR A 103 2.64 7.82 6.79
C TYR A 103 1.14 7.71 6.53
N ASP A 104 0.75 7.61 5.26
CA ASP A 104 -0.64 7.39 4.86
C ASP A 104 -0.78 6.11 4.04
N VAL A 105 -1.75 5.28 4.39
CA VAL A 105 -2.16 4.13 3.58
C VAL A 105 -3.64 4.25 3.26
N ALA A 106 -3.96 4.31 1.97
CA ALA A 106 -5.33 4.34 1.47
C ALA A 106 -5.68 3.02 0.79
N LEU A 107 -6.78 2.40 1.20
CA LEU A 107 -7.33 1.20 0.57
C LEU A 107 -8.57 1.57 -0.28
N ILE A 108 -8.51 1.29 -1.58
CA ILE A 108 -9.53 1.70 -2.55
C ILE A 108 -10.13 0.49 -3.26
N HIS A 109 -11.43 0.55 -3.56
CA HIS A 109 -12.12 -0.47 -4.37
C HIS A 109 -12.07 -0.18 -5.88
N PHE A 110 -11.45 0.94 -6.28
CA PHE A 110 -11.31 1.34 -7.67
C PHE A 110 -10.04 0.73 -8.27
N ASP A 111 -10.08 0.45 -9.56
CA ASP A 111 -8.90 0.05 -10.32
C ASP A 111 -7.87 1.20 -10.32
N LEU A 112 -6.59 0.84 -10.30
CA LEU A 112 -5.48 1.79 -10.19
C LEU A 112 -4.65 1.78 -11.46
N GLU A 113 -4.24 2.96 -11.88
CA GLU A 113 -3.24 3.17 -12.91
C GLU A 113 -2.10 4.05 -12.38
N THR A 114 -0.91 3.82 -12.91
CA THR A 114 0.32 4.53 -12.55
C THR A 114 1.23 4.57 -13.77
N ASP A 115 2.07 5.61 -13.83
CA ASP A 115 3.13 5.72 -14.82
C ASP A 115 4.29 4.75 -14.52
N GLY A 116 4.46 4.37 -13.24
CA GLY A 116 5.48 3.48 -12.68
C GLY A 116 5.15 2.00 -12.78
N GLU A 117 5.02 1.32 -11.62
CA GLU A 117 4.83 -0.13 -11.51
C GLU A 117 3.58 -0.60 -12.26
N LYS A 118 3.77 -1.43 -13.29
CA LYS A 118 2.67 -1.93 -14.12
C LYS A 118 2.59 -3.44 -14.01
N MET A 119 1.41 -3.89 -13.62
CA MET A 119 1.01 -5.28 -13.71
C MET A 119 0.21 -5.50 -14.97
N ALA A 120 0.34 -6.70 -15.54
CA ALA A 120 -0.39 -7.11 -16.72
C ALA A 120 -1.38 -8.21 -16.37
N ASN A 121 -2.59 -8.16 -16.95
CA ASN A 121 -3.48 -9.31 -16.96
C ASN A 121 -3.20 -10.21 -18.18
N ALA A 122 -3.88 -11.36 -18.25
CA ALA A 122 -3.75 -12.30 -19.37
C ALA A 122 -4.11 -11.68 -20.75
N GLU A 123 -4.90 -10.62 -20.75
CA GLU A 123 -5.32 -9.88 -21.95
C GLU A 123 -4.35 -8.74 -22.33
N GLY A 124 -3.28 -8.54 -21.55
CA GLY A 124 -2.27 -7.50 -21.79
C GLY A 124 -2.70 -6.08 -21.39
N SER A 125 -3.80 -5.93 -20.67
CA SER A 125 -4.19 -4.63 -20.10
C SER A 125 -3.33 -4.32 -18.87
N ASN A 126 -2.82 -3.09 -18.82
CA ASN A 126 -2.00 -2.61 -17.71
C ASN A 126 -2.89 -2.05 -16.59
N PHE A 127 -2.53 -2.40 -15.36
CA PHE A 127 -3.09 -1.86 -14.11
C PHE A 127 -1.98 -1.85 -13.05
N ALA A 128 -2.29 -1.35 -11.87
CA ALA A 128 -1.46 -1.55 -10.70
C ALA A 128 -2.29 -2.00 -9.50
N LEU A 129 -1.63 -2.66 -8.56
CA LEU A 129 -2.24 -3.02 -7.28
C LEU A 129 -1.91 -2.01 -6.19
N SER A 130 -0.78 -1.31 -6.32
CA SER A 130 -0.46 -0.18 -5.46
C SER A 130 0.32 0.90 -6.18
N ALA A 131 0.28 2.10 -5.63
CA ALA A 131 1.22 3.18 -5.92
C ALA A 131 1.81 3.66 -4.58
N THR A 132 3.10 3.97 -4.55
CA THR A 132 3.79 4.32 -3.31
C THR A 132 4.73 5.51 -3.51
N GLU A 133 4.96 6.26 -2.43
CA GLU A 133 6.04 7.24 -2.33
C GLU A 133 6.75 7.04 -0.99
N GLY A 134 8.07 6.83 -1.08
CA GLY A 134 8.95 6.68 0.06
C GLY A 134 8.77 7.82 1.06
N ASN A 135 8.74 7.46 2.34
CA ASN A 135 8.59 8.37 3.47
C ASN A 135 7.27 9.18 3.49
N LEU A 136 6.27 8.83 2.66
CA LEU A 136 5.01 9.54 2.54
C LEU A 136 3.79 8.62 2.58
N ALA A 137 3.46 7.92 1.50
CA ALA A 137 2.15 7.29 1.36
C ALA A 137 2.12 6.08 0.43
N ALA A 138 1.07 5.27 0.58
CA ALA A 138 0.70 4.21 -0.34
C ALA A 138 -0.80 4.21 -0.60
N VAL A 139 -1.17 3.87 -1.82
CA VAL A 139 -2.56 3.61 -2.23
C VAL A 139 -2.62 2.18 -2.72
N ILE A 140 -3.50 1.38 -2.15
CA ILE A 140 -3.67 -0.05 -2.43
C ILE A 140 -5.06 -0.25 -3.04
N SER A 141 -5.13 -0.89 -4.20
CA SER A 141 -6.38 -1.28 -4.84
C SER A 141 -6.71 -2.74 -4.56
N VAL A 142 -7.93 -3.01 -4.08
CA VAL A 142 -8.46 -4.38 -3.98
C VAL A 142 -9.17 -4.84 -5.23
N ALA A 143 -9.37 -3.95 -6.22
CA ALA A 143 -10.27 -4.21 -7.35
C ALA A 143 -9.90 -5.48 -8.13
N ARG A 144 -8.60 -5.67 -8.39
CA ARG A 144 -8.07 -6.80 -9.14
C ARG A 144 -7.77 -8.03 -8.29
N LEU A 145 -7.56 -7.85 -6.99
CA LEU A 145 -7.41 -8.98 -6.07
C LEU A 145 -8.71 -9.76 -5.90
N ARG A 146 -9.87 -9.09 -5.99
CA ARG A 146 -11.19 -9.73 -5.93
C ARG A 146 -11.49 -10.70 -7.08
N GLU A 147 -10.62 -10.77 -8.08
CA GLU A 147 -10.67 -11.80 -9.11
C GLU A 147 -10.23 -13.18 -8.57
N LEU A 148 -9.52 -13.21 -7.43
CA LEU A 148 -9.23 -14.43 -6.67
C LEU A 148 -10.53 -14.93 -6.01
N THR A 149 -10.88 -16.19 -6.29
CA THR A 149 -12.15 -16.78 -5.82
C THR A 149 -12.05 -17.46 -4.46
N ASP A 150 -10.83 -17.75 -4.00
CA ASP A 150 -10.57 -18.36 -2.70
C ASP A 150 -10.24 -17.27 -1.68
N ASP A 151 -10.97 -17.25 -0.57
CA ASP A 151 -10.85 -16.22 0.47
C ASP A 151 -9.48 -16.26 1.18
N GLU A 152 -8.86 -17.44 1.29
CA GLU A 152 -7.56 -17.62 1.91
C GLU A 152 -6.45 -17.06 1.01
N ASP A 153 -6.50 -17.39 -0.29
CA ASP A 153 -5.59 -16.85 -1.30
C ASP A 153 -5.75 -15.33 -1.45
N PHE A 154 -6.99 -14.82 -1.45
CA PHE A 154 -7.25 -13.39 -1.41
C PHE A 154 -6.59 -12.73 -0.20
N GLY A 155 -6.79 -13.30 1.00
CA GLY A 155 -6.22 -12.80 2.24
C GLY A 155 -4.69 -12.78 2.24
N ARG A 156 -4.05 -13.84 1.75
CA ARG A 156 -2.59 -13.93 1.60
C ARG A 156 -2.06 -12.87 0.64
N ALA A 157 -2.64 -12.76 -0.55
CA ALA A 157 -2.21 -11.79 -1.56
C ALA A 157 -2.39 -10.35 -1.06
N LEU A 158 -3.51 -10.03 -0.42
CA LEU A 158 -3.78 -8.70 0.12
C LEU A 158 -2.83 -8.33 1.28
N ARG A 159 -2.55 -9.29 2.18
CA ARG A 159 -1.62 -9.07 3.29
C ARG A 159 -0.20 -8.85 2.77
N ARG A 160 0.24 -9.64 1.79
CA ARG A 160 1.53 -9.45 1.11
C ARG A 160 1.61 -8.08 0.46
N LEU A 161 0.59 -7.68 -0.29
CA LEU A 161 0.53 -6.38 -0.96
C LEU A 161 0.64 -5.23 0.06
N ALA A 162 -0.08 -5.31 1.18
CA ALA A 162 0.01 -4.32 2.25
C ALA A 162 1.43 -4.22 2.81
N ALA A 163 2.07 -5.36 3.10
CA ALA A 163 3.44 -5.40 3.60
C ALA A 163 4.45 -4.86 2.58
N HIS A 164 4.28 -5.19 1.30
CA HIS A 164 5.09 -4.67 0.20
C HIS A 164 4.98 -3.14 0.10
N SER A 165 3.76 -2.60 0.05
CA SER A 165 3.52 -1.17 -0.05
C SER A 165 4.05 -0.40 1.17
N VAL A 166 3.86 -0.92 2.39
CA VAL A 166 4.46 -0.34 3.60
C VAL A 166 5.98 -0.37 3.53
N GLY A 167 6.55 -1.48 3.06
CA GLY A 167 7.99 -1.63 2.86
C GLY A 167 8.57 -0.54 1.96
N HIS A 168 7.86 -0.13 0.90
CA HIS A 168 8.24 1.02 0.08
C HIS A 168 8.13 2.35 0.85
N ILE A 169 7.05 2.59 1.59
CA ILE A 169 6.87 3.82 2.38
C ILE A 169 7.99 3.98 3.44
N ILE A 170 8.43 2.89 4.07
CA ILE A 170 9.51 2.92 5.07
C ILE A 170 10.91 2.75 4.45
N GLU A 171 11.00 2.71 3.12
CA GLU A 171 12.24 2.57 2.36
C GLU A 171 13.05 1.33 2.78
N ALA A 172 12.38 0.17 2.92
CA ALA A 172 12.99 -1.09 3.37
C ALA A 172 13.98 -1.69 2.35
N ALA A 173 13.71 -1.49 1.05
CA ALA A 173 14.62 -1.82 -0.03
C ALA A 173 15.42 -0.56 -0.41
N GLN A 174 16.70 -0.54 -0.06
CA GLN A 174 17.59 0.60 -0.35
C GLN A 174 18.74 0.20 -1.27
N SER A 175 19.23 1.17 -2.05
CA SER A 175 20.42 1.02 -2.86
C SER A 175 21.64 0.58 -2.02
N GLY A 176 22.50 -0.24 -2.60
CA GLY A 176 23.75 -0.69 -1.96
C GLY A 176 23.68 -2.09 -1.32
N ARG A 177 22.50 -2.68 -1.20
CA ARG A 177 22.36 -4.11 -0.87
C ARG A 177 22.54 -4.97 -2.14
N PRO A 178 23.34 -6.05 -2.11
CA PRO A 178 23.58 -6.87 -3.30
C PRO A 178 22.33 -7.63 -3.79
N THR A 179 21.33 -7.78 -2.92
CA THR A 179 20.04 -8.42 -3.22
C THR A 179 18.95 -7.40 -3.57
N VAL A 180 19.31 -6.14 -3.85
CA VAL A 180 18.35 -5.09 -4.25
C VAL A 180 18.67 -4.64 -5.67
N HIS A 181 17.64 -4.53 -6.50
CA HIS A 181 17.71 -4.07 -7.88
C HIS A 181 16.60 -3.05 -8.16
N VAL A 182 16.71 -2.32 -9.26
CA VAL A 182 15.69 -1.35 -9.68
C VAL A 182 14.76 -2.00 -10.70
N ALA A 183 13.45 -1.94 -10.45
CA ALA A 183 12.41 -2.29 -11.40
C ALA A 183 11.35 -1.19 -11.40
N PHE A 184 10.89 -0.77 -12.59
CA PHE A 184 9.85 0.26 -12.75
C PHE A 184 10.10 1.61 -12.05
N GLY A 185 11.37 1.91 -11.71
CA GLY A 185 11.75 3.14 -11.01
C GLY A 185 11.96 2.97 -9.50
N ASP A 186 11.57 1.83 -8.93
CA ASP A 186 11.64 1.53 -7.51
C ASP A 186 12.65 0.42 -7.16
N TYR A 187 13.05 0.36 -5.89
CA TYR A 187 13.97 -0.65 -5.38
C TYR A 187 13.21 -1.89 -4.90
N HIS A 188 13.60 -3.06 -5.41
CA HIS A 188 13.00 -4.34 -5.06
C HIS A 188 14.07 -5.37 -4.65
N CYS A 189 13.67 -6.30 -3.79
CA CYS A 189 14.53 -7.42 -3.39
C CYS A 189 14.54 -8.53 -4.45
N SER A 190 15.66 -9.23 -4.59
CA SER A 190 15.81 -10.44 -5.43
C SER A 190 15.86 -11.74 -4.63
N ASN A 191 16.06 -11.68 -3.31
CA ASN A 191 15.99 -12.82 -2.41
C ASN A 191 14.55 -13.07 -1.94
N LEU A 192 14.30 -14.19 -1.26
CA LEU A 192 13.03 -14.48 -0.60
C LEU A 192 12.71 -13.36 0.40
N CYS A 193 11.76 -12.51 0.04
CA CYS A 193 11.43 -11.27 0.71
C CYS A 193 10.14 -10.69 0.12
N VAL A 194 9.28 -10.08 0.94
CA VAL A 194 8.06 -9.40 0.47
C VAL A 194 8.31 -8.28 -0.53
N MET A 195 9.51 -7.68 -0.48
CA MET A 195 9.90 -6.61 -1.39
C MET A 195 10.24 -7.11 -2.80
N ARG A 196 10.07 -8.41 -3.09
CA ARG A 196 10.06 -8.92 -4.47
C ARG A 196 8.87 -8.33 -5.22
N HIS A 197 9.14 -7.79 -6.40
CA HIS A 197 8.11 -7.30 -7.33
C HIS A 197 7.28 -8.47 -7.89
N ALA A 198 5.98 -8.23 -8.07
CA ALA A 198 5.08 -9.15 -8.76
C ALA A 198 4.49 -8.45 -9.99
N GLY A 199 4.64 -9.03 -11.18
CA GLY A 199 4.11 -8.49 -12.43
C GLY A 199 2.65 -8.88 -12.70
N THR A 200 2.09 -9.85 -11.96
CA THR A 200 0.71 -10.33 -12.12
C THR A 200 0.08 -10.73 -10.77
N VAL A 201 -1.26 -10.78 -10.69
CA VAL A 201 -1.97 -11.25 -9.48
C VAL A 201 -1.61 -12.72 -9.13
N PRO A 202 -1.55 -13.67 -10.09
CA PRO A 202 -1.07 -15.02 -9.80
C PRO A 202 0.37 -15.06 -9.26
N GLU A 203 1.27 -14.24 -9.80
CA GLU A 203 2.63 -14.14 -9.30
C GLU A 203 2.66 -13.57 -7.87
N LEU A 204 1.86 -12.54 -7.59
CA LEU A 204 1.74 -11.99 -6.23
C LEU A 204 1.33 -13.07 -5.21
N LEU A 205 0.33 -13.88 -5.56
CA LEU A 205 -0.13 -14.99 -4.72
C LEU A 205 0.96 -16.06 -4.57
N GLN A 206 1.63 -16.43 -5.65
CA GLN A 206 2.74 -17.40 -5.59
C GLN A 206 3.84 -16.91 -4.64
N LEU A 207 4.25 -15.64 -4.75
CA LEU A 207 5.26 -15.07 -3.86
C LEU A 207 4.78 -15.04 -2.40
N ALA A 208 3.48 -14.81 -2.17
CA ALA A 208 2.89 -14.86 -0.83
C ALA A 208 2.97 -16.27 -0.23
N LEU A 209 2.64 -17.30 -1.01
CA LEU A 209 2.72 -18.69 -0.57
C LEU A 209 4.17 -19.11 -0.26
N GLU A 210 5.13 -18.71 -1.10
CA GLU A 210 6.55 -18.96 -0.86
C GLU A 210 7.07 -18.26 0.42
N GLU A 211 6.59 -17.04 0.68
CA GLU A 211 6.96 -16.25 1.86
C GLU A 211 6.32 -16.80 3.15
N ASP A 212 5.08 -17.29 3.07
CA ASP A 212 4.37 -18.00 4.14
C ASP A 212 5.09 -19.31 4.50
N GLU A 213 5.43 -20.14 3.51
CA GLU A 213 6.11 -21.43 3.72
C GLU A 213 7.49 -21.26 4.39
N ALA A 214 8.17 -20.15 4.08
CA ALA A 214 9.50 -19.87 4.60
C ALA A 214 9.51 -18.99 5.87
N GLU A 215 8.35 -18.60 6.39
CA GLU A 215 8.25 -17.73 7.58
C GLU A 215 9.00 -16.39 7.38
N VAL A 216 8.96 -15.85 6.15
CA VAL A 216 9.75 -14.67 5.75
C VAL A 216 9.03 -13.34 5.97
N LEU A 217 7.73 -13.38 6.24
CA LEU A 217 7.01 -12.25 6.86
C LEU A 217 5.82 -12.72 7.70
N PHE A 218 6.04 -13.87 8.34
CA PHE A 218 5.24 -14.48 9.40
C PHE A 218 6.19 -15.16 10.36
#